data_AF-A0A8C5LL20-F1
#
_entry.id   AF-A0A8C5LL20-F1
#
_cell.length_a   1.000
_cell.length_b   1.000
_cell.length_c   1.000
_cell.angle_alpha   90.00
_cell.angle_beta   90.00
_cell.angle_gamma   90.00
#
_symmetry.space_group_name_H-M   'P 1'
#
loop_
_entity.id
_entity.type
_entity.pdbx_description
1 polymer ?
#
loop_
_entity_poly.entity_id
_entity_poly.type
_entity_poly.pdbx_seq_one_letter_code
_entity_poly.pdbx_strand_id
1 'polypeptide(L)'
;LASLPSVKMAILKRRRAVGGSPVPRPTASPVSEAELLARSGVRGILREAVLKLLEARPEEPSAFLADYFEKLGQDLAEGAAPHSDHGSYLLGQQRLGRAMWYLRLAHHSQRTAFNNNLSMAYNCLSAGGRKKKPGLNGKSYSEVLRRICREGDLSEDISSVLLKKIQCRDHEAVPFDVFRYGVLTCFVLLEFMSKAEILFRSLDFHEQPDRSLCQAVLGTLEEALVASDISVPASYLEAGSKLGPDCLAVVMDRALLRKDAGVSMTLQEFLQEASALFLHKVKPVL
;
A
#
# COMPACT_ATOMS: atom_id res chain seq x y z
N LEU A 1 -42.07 2.82 -72.46
CA LEU A 1 -42.93 3.91 -72.96
C LEU A 1 -44.10 4.06 -72.00
N ALA A 2 -44.24 5.27 -71.48
CA ALA A 2 -45.11 5.65 -70.38
C ALA A 2 -46.60 5.65 -70.74
N SER A 3 -47.48 5.41 -69.76
CA SER A 3 -48.71 6.18 -69.56
C SER A 3 -49.35 5.90 -68.19
N LEU A 4 -49.23 6.86 -67.27
CA LEU A 4 -50.34 7.26 -66.37
C LEU A 4 -51.17 8.30 -67.17
N PRO A 5 -52.47 8.60 -66.89
CA PRO A 5 -52.99 8.86 -65.54
C PRO A 5 -54.51 8.57 -65.30
N SER A 6 -54.98 8.67 -64.04
CA SER A 6 -56.21 9.43 -63.75
C SER A 6 -56.36 9.72 -62.26
N VAL A 7 -56.39 11.00 -61.94
CA VAL A 7 -56.70 11.59 -60.64
C VAL A 7 -58.21 11.83 -60.57
N LYS A 8 -58.86 11.49 -59.45
CA LYS A 8 -60.06 12.20 -58.99
C LYS A 8 -59.97 12.52 -57.49
N MET A 9 -60.44 13.73 -57.22
CA MET A 9 -60.28 14.55 -56.03
C MET A 9 -61.44 14.45 -55.04
N ALA A 10 -61.11 14.78 -53.79
CA ALA A 10 -61.94 15.42 -52.75
C ALA A 10 -63.02 14.53 -52.08
N ILE A 11 -63.34 14.62 -50.79
CA ILE A 11 -63.62 15.80 -49.96
C ILE A 11 -63.44 15.48 -48.47
N LEU A 12 -62.92 16.48 -47.74
CA LEU A 12 -62.85 16.64 -46.30
C LEU A 12 -64.26 16.66 -45.64
N LYS A 13 -64.52 15.83 -44.62
CA LYS A 13 -65.58 16.14 -43.62
C LYS A 13 -65.12 15.80 -42.21
N ARG A 14 -64.86 16.87 -41.47
CA ARG A 14 -64.63 16.97 -40.03
C ARG A 14 -65.96 16.83 -39.30
N ARG A 15 -66.06 15.98 -38.26
CA ARG A 15 -66.95 16.20 -37.11
C ARG A 15 -66.54 15.39 -35.86
N ARG A 16 -66.22 16.14 -34.81
CA ARG A 16 -66.20 15.84 -33.36
C ARG A 16 -67.49 15.13 -32.91
N ALA A 17 -67.64 14.44 -31.77
CA ALA A 17 -66.81 13.97 -30.66
C ALA A 17 -67.73 13.06 -29.79
N VAL A 18 -67.14 12.41 -28.76
CA VAL A 18 -67.70 11.96 -27.46
C VAL A 18 -67.46 10.48 -27.20
N GLY A 19 -66.68 10.19 -26.16
CA GLY A 19 -66.64 8.88 -25.51
C GLY A 19 -65.26 8.49 -24.98
N GLY A 20 -65.03 8.68 -23.68
CA GLY A 20 -63.93 8.05 -22.94
C GLY A 20 -63.20 8.99 -21.99
N SER A 21 -63.59 8.97 -20.72
CA SER A 21 -62.80 9.59 -19.63
C SER A 21 -61.34 9.11 -19.66
N PRO A 22 -60.36 9.98 -19.37
CA PRO A 22 -58.98 9.56 -19.23
C PRO A 22 -58.83 8.79 -17.92
N VAL A 23 -58.48 7.51 -18.01
CA VAL A 23 -57.89 6.78 -16.88
C VAL A 23 -56.62 7.52 -16.48
N PRO A 24 -56.45 7.95 -15.22
CA PRO A 24 -55.20 8.54 -14.79
C PRO A 24 -54.13 7.45 -14.91
N ARG A 25 -53.08 7.69 -15.70
CA ARG A 25 -51.83 6.93 -15.56
C ARG A 25 -51.41 7.04 -14.09
N PRO A 26 -50.97 5.96 -13.44
CA PRO A 26 -50.29 6.10 -12.17
C PRO A 26 -49.10 7.02 -12.43
N THR A 27 -49.11 8.19 -11.81
CA THR A 27 -47.91 9.00 -11.64
C THR A 27 -46.85 8.06 -11.09
N ALA A 28 -45.74 7.90 -11.80
CA ALA A 28 -44.60 7.16 -11.27
C ALA A 28 -44.34 7.71 -9.86
N SER A 29 -44.55 6.85 -8.86
CA SER A 29 -44.12 7.18 -7.50
C SER A 29 -42.66 7.59 -7.60
N PRO A 30 -42.24 8.70 -6.98
CA PRO A 30 -40.84 9.06 -6.96
C PRO A 30 -40.09 7.83 -6.44
N VAL A 31 -39.19 7.28 -7.26
CA VAL A 31 -38.35 6.15 -6.86
C VAL A 31 -37.73 6.57 -5.54
N SER A 32 -38.05 5.83 -4.47
CA SER A 32 -37.61 6.21 -3.13
C SER A 32 -36.10 6.36 -3.16
N GLU A 33 -35.55 7.38 -2.49
CA GLU A 33 -34.09 7.58 -2.43
C GLU A 33 -33.37 6.31 -1.97
N ALA A 34 -34.01 5.52 -1.09
CA ALA A 34 -33.53 4.21 -0.67
C ALA A 34 -33.44 3.18 -1.82
N GLU A 35 -34.37 3.21 -2.76
CA GLU A 35 -34.40 2.34 -3.94
C GLU A 35 -33.39 2.80 -5.01
N LEU A 36 -33.16 4.12 -5.13
CA LEU A 36 -32.06 4.66 -5.94
C LEU A 36 -30.68 4.28 -5.38
N LEU A 37 -30.50 4.38 -4.05
CA LEU A 37 -29.28 3.97 -3.34
C LEU A 37 -29.04 2.46 -3.42
N ALA A 38 -30.11 1.65 -3.43
CA ALA A 38 -30.01 0.22 -3.61
C ALA A 38 -29.58 -0.16 -5.04
N ARG A 39 -30.04 0.58 -6.06
CA ARG A 39 -29.69 0.35 -7.47
C ARG A 39 -28.31 0.89 -7.86
N SER A 40 -27.78 1.88 -7.12
CA SER A 40 -26.49 2.52 -7.41
C SER A 40 -25.27 1.80 -6.82
N GLY A 41 -25.45 0.70 -6.09
CA GLY A 41 -24.35 -0.05 -5.49
C GLY A 41 -23.70 0.62 -4.27
N VAL A 42 -24.25 1.75 -3.81
CA VAL A 42 -23.73 2.54 -2.68
C VAL A 42 -23.61 1.72 -1.40
N ARG A 43 -24.52 0.77 -1.16
CA ARG A 43 -24.44 -0.14 -0.01
C ARG A 43 -23.13 -0.94 0.03
N GLY A 44 -22.62 -1.35 -1.14
CA GLY A 44 -21.35 -2.07 -1.25
C GLY A 44 -20.17 -1.18 -0.89
N ILE A 45 -20.16 0.03 -1.45
CA ILE A 45 -19.13 1.06 -1.20
C ILE A 45 -19.10 1.45 0.29
N LEU A 46 -20.27 1.73 0.89
CA LEU A 46 -20.37 2.06 2.31
C LEU A 46 -19.91 0.89 3.19
N ARG A 47 -20.31 -0.34 2.85
CA ARG A 47 -19.87 -1.52 3.61
C ARG A 47 -18.36 -1.69 3.54
N GLU A 48 -17.75 -1.51 2.36
CA GLU A 48 -16.31 -1.59 2.19
C GLU A 48 -15.58 -0.49 2.97
N ALA A 49 -16.06 0.74 2.90
CA ALA A 49 -15.50 1.86 3.65
C ALA A 49 -15.57 1.65 5.17
N VAL A 50 -16.70 1.15 5.68
CA VAL A 50 -16.85 0.80 7.10
C VAL A 50 -15.92 -0.35 7.49
N LEU A 51 -15.80 -1.38 6.65
CA LEU A 51 -14.84 -2.46 6.90
C LEU A 51 -13.41 -1.93 6.94
N LYS A 52 -13.03 -1.03 6.02
CA LYS A 52 -11.70 -0.41 6.00
C LYS A 52 -11.45 0.45 7.23
N LEU A 53 -12.44 1.19 7.69
CA LEU A 53 -12.35 1.95 8.94
C LEU A 53 -12.12 1.03 10.15
N LEU A 54 -12.87 -0.08 10.23
CA LEU A 54 -12.73 -1.06 11.33
C LEU A 54 -11.39 -1.81 11.28
N GLU A 55 -10.88 -2.07 10.08
CA GLU A 55 -9.57 -2.68 9.86
C GLU A 55 -8.43 -1.72 10.25
N ALA A 56 -8.47 -0.49 9.76
CA ALA A 56 -7.40 0.51 9.94
C ALA A 56 -7.35 1.10 11.35
N ARG A 57 -8.52 1.24 12.00
CA ARG A 57 -8.70 1.90 13.31
C ARG A 57 -7.94 3.24 13.41
N PRO A 58 -8.19 4.18 12.49
CA PRO A 58 -7.53 5.48 12.50
C PRO A 58 -7.96 6.29 13.74
N GLU A 59 -7.07 7.18 14.19
CA GLU A 59 -7.35 8.11 15.29
C GLU A 59 -8.49 9.08 14.93
N GLU A 60 -8.61 9.44 13.64
CA GLU A 60 -9.65 10.33 13.11
C GLU A 60 -10.56 9.62 12.08
N PRO A 61 -11.63 8.90 12.53
CA PRO A 61 -12.51 8.13 11.66
C PRO A 61 -13.21 8.92 10.54
N SER A 62 -13.64 10.15 10.81
CA SER A 62 -14.35 10.98 9.84
C SER A 62 -13.44 11.51 8.74
N ALA A 63 -12.23 11.96 9.10
CA ALA A 63 -11.23 12.39 8.13
C ALA A 63 -10.81 11.23 7.24
N PHE A 64 -10.56 10.06 7.83
CA PHE A 64 -10.27 8.84 7.08
C PHE A 64 -11.36 8.50 6.05
N LEU A 65 -12.64 8.53 6.44
CA LEU A 65 -13.74 8.23 5.53
C LEU A 65 -13.87 9.27 4.41
N ALA A 66 -13.68 10.56 4.71
CA ALA A 66 -13.69 11.62 3.70
C ALA A 66 -12.61 11.39 2.64
N ASP A 67 -11.37 11.17 3.09
CA ASP A 67 -10.24 10.88 2.20
C ASP A 67 -10.45 9.58 1.41
N TYR A 68 -11.04 8.57 2.04
CA TYR A 68 -11.34 7.28 1.40
C TYR A 68 -12.33 7.45 0.25
N PHE A 69 -13.44 8.17 0.48
CA PHE A 69 -14.44 8.42 -0.56
C PHE A 69 -13.94 9.37 -1.65
N GLU A 70 -13.11 10.36 -1.31
CA GLU A 70 -12.49 11.25 -2.31
C GLU A 70 -11.62 10.46 -3.29
N LYS A 71 -10.75 9.59 -2.77
CA LYS A 71 -9.88 8.73 -3.61
C LYS A 71 -10.68 7.72 -4.42
N LEU A 72 -11.74 7.15 -3.84
CA LEU A 72 -12.63 6.24 -4.56
C LEU A 72 -13.43 6.96 -5.67
N GLY A 73 -13.80 8.23 -5.45
CA GLY A 73 -14.49 9.06 -6.45
C GLY A 73 -13.61 9.39 -7.65
N GLN A 74 -12.33 9.71 -7.42
CA GLN A 74 -11.33 9.93 -8.46
C GLN A 74 -11.19 8.68 -9.36
N ASP A 75 -11.16 7.49 -8.75
CA ASP A 75 -11.09 6.21 -9.46
C ASP A 75 -12.26 5.95 -10.43
N LEU A 76 -13.48 6.39 -10.08
CA LEU A 76 -14.68 6.19 -10.89
C LEU A 76 -14.78 7.18 -12.05
N ALA A 77 -14.24 8.39 -11.89
CA ALA A 77 -14.26 9.45 -12.89
C ALA A 77 -13.20 9.26 -14.00
N GLU A 78 -12.10 8.56 -13.69
CA GLU A 78 -10.89 8.54 -14.53
C GLU A 78 -10.81 7.35 -15.51
N GLY A 79 -11.91 6.60 -15.68
CA GLY A 79 -12.00 5.45 -16.61
C GLY A 79 -11.91 5.77 -18.12
N ALA A 80 -11.68 7.03 -18.51
CA ALA A 80 -11.53 7.44 -19.90
C ALA A 80 -10.08 7.21 -20.39
N ALA A 81 -9.90 6.19 -21.23
CA ALA A 81 -8.59 5.75 -21.69
C ALA A 81 -7.89 6.80 -22.58
N PRO A 82 -6.62 7.12 -22.32
CA PRO A 82 -5.81 7.90 -23.24
C PRO A 82 -5.22 7.01 -24.35
N HIS A 83 -5.41 7.43 -25.61
CA HIS A 83 -4.98 6.70 -26.81
C HIS A 83 -3.49 6.91 -27.19
N SER A 84 -2.66 7.38 -26.26
CA SER A 84 -1.25 7.73 -26.48
C SER A 84 -0.31 7.04 -25.47
N ASP A 85 0.98 6.92 -25.82
CA ASP A 85 2.01 6.38 -24.92
C ASP A 85 2.14 7.18 -23.62
N HIS A 86 1.99 8.51 -23.69
CA HIS A 86 1.86 9.37 -22.50
C HIS A 86 0.67 8.99 -21.63
N GLY A 87 -0.44 8.61 -22.27
CA GLY A 87 -1.61 8.09 -21.61
C GLY A 87 -1.37 6.81 -20.81
N SER A 88 -0.64 5.86 -21.40
CA SER A 88 -0.30 4.62 -20.71
C SER A 88 0.64 4.85 -19.52
N TYR A 89 1.53 5.85 -19.60
CA TYR A 89 2.40 6.23 -18.49
C TYR A 89 1.62 6.85 -17.34
N LEU A 90 0.72 7.81 -17.63
CA LEU A 90 -0.13 8.45 -16.63
C LEU A 90 -1.03 7.44 -15.91
N LEU A 91 -1.64 6.52 -16.66
CA LEU A 91 -2.44 5.44 -16.08
C LEU A 91 -1.60 4.51 -15.16
N GLY A 92 -0.35 4.24 -15.55
CA GLY A 92 0.59 3.49 -14.71
C GLY A 92 0.93 4.22 -13.41
N GLN A 93 1.12 5.54 -13.48
CA GLN A 93 1.42 6.38 -12.33
C GLN A 93 0.24 6.52 -11.37
N GLN A 94 -0.99 6.62 -11.90
CA GLN A 94 -2.23 6.59 -11.11
C GLN A 94 -2.38 5.26 -10.36
N ARG A 95 -2.20 4.13 -11.05
CA ARG A 95 -2.26 2.79 -10.44
C ARG A 95 -1.20 2.62 -9.36
N LEU A 96 0.01 3.12 -9.59
CA LEU A 96 1.04 3.14 -8.57
C LEU A 96 0.61 3.96 -7.35
N GLY A 97 0.10 5.18 -7.55
CA GLY A 97 -0.39 6.02 -6.46
C GLY A 97 -1.50 5.36 -5.64
N ARG A 98 -2.45 4.70 -6.32
CA ARG A 98 -3.52 3.94 -5.67
C ARG A 98 -3.02 2.72 -4.91
N ALA A 99 -2.08 1.96 -5.49
CA ALA A 99 -1.47 0.84 -4.81
C ALA A 99 -0.74 1.30 -3.53
N MET A 100 0.04 2.38 -3.62
CA MET A 100 0.72 2.98 -2.47
C MET A 100 -0.27 3.43 -1.38
N TRP A 101 -1.42 3.98 -1.78
CA TRP A 101 -2.47 4.32 -0.84
C TRP A 101 -3.02 3.08 -0.11
N TYR A 102 -3.39 2.02 -0.83
CA TYR A 102 -3.84 0.77 -0.20
C TYR A 102 -2.82 0.24 0.81
N LEU A 103 -1.53 0.20 0.43
CA LEU A 103 -0.45 -0.28 1.28
C LEU A 103 -0.30 0.50 2.60
N ARG A 104 -0.83 1.73 2.68
CA ARG A 104 -0.73 2.59 3.85
C ARG A 104 -1.97 2.64 4.72
N LEU A 105 -3.08 2.04 4.27
CA LEU A 105 -4.33 2.06 5.04
C LEU A 105 -4.24 1.35 6.38
N ALA A 106 -3.30 0.41 6.55
CA ALA A 106 -3.09 -0.29 7.81
C ALA A 106 -1.59 -0.46 8.06
N HIS A 107 -1.19 -0.43 9.34
CA HIS A 107 0.17 -0.75 9.73
C HIS A 107 0.50 -2.20 9.37
N HIS A 108 1.73 -2.48 8.94
CA HIS A 108 2.13 -3.80 8.46
C HIS A 108 2.13 -4.89 9.56
N SER A 109 2.12 -4.50 10.84
CA SER A 109 1.89 -5.42 11.97
C SER A 109 0.44 -5.93 12.07
N GLN A 110 -0.53 -5.23 11.48
CA GLN A 110 -1.94 -5.64 11.44
C GLN A 110 -2.16 -6.68 10.34
N ARG A 111 -1.65 -7.89 10.55
CA ARG A 111 -1.49 -8.95 9.54
C ARG A 111 -2.71 -9.12 8.62
N THR A 112 -3.92 -9.23 9.16
CA THR A 112 -5.13 -9.46 8.34
C THR A 112 -5.45 -8.27 7.44
N ALA A 113 -5.59 -7.07 8.03
CA ALA A 113 -5.89 -5.83 7.30
C ALA A 113 -4.83 -5.53 6.25
N PHE A 114 -3.55 -5.65 6.62
CA PHE A 114 -2.44 -5.40 5.72
C PHE A 114 -2.38 -6.41 4.55
N ASN A 115 -2.65 -7.70 4.78
CA ASN A 115 -2.71 -8.68 3.67
C ASN A 115 -3.89 -8.42 2.71
N ASN A 116 -5.03 -7.98 3.23
CA ASN A 116 -6.16 -7.56 2.39
C ASN A 116 -5.76 -6.36 1.51
N ASN A 117 -5.11 -5.36 2.12
CA ASN A 117 -4.61 -4.18 1.41
C ASN A 117 -3.54 -4.51 0.37
N LEU A 118 -2.59 -5.41 0.69
CA LEU A 118 -1.60 -5.94 -0.26
C LEU A 118 -2.28 -6.58 -1.47
N SER A 119 -3.33 -7.35 -1.25
CA SER A 119 -4.08 -8.00 -2.34
C SER A 119 -4.75 -6.96 -3.25
N MET A 120 -5.32 -5.90 -2.67
CA MET A 120 -5.90 -4.79 -3.44
C MET A 120 -4.84 -4.03 -4.23
N ALA A 121 -3.69 -3.73 -3.61
CA ALA A 121 -2.55 -3.09 -4.27
C ALA A 121 -2.02 -3.93 -5.44
N TYR A 122 -1.82 -5.24 -5.21
CA TYR A 122 -1.37 -6.18 -6.24
C TYR A 122 -2.34 -6.24 -7.42
N ASN A 123 -3.64 -6.35 -7.16
CA ASN A 123 -4.67 -6.38 -8.19
C ASN A 123 -4.75 -5.05 -8.96
N CYS A 124 -4.60 -3.92 -8.27
CA CYS A 124 -4.56 -2.58 -8.88
C CYS A 124 -3.40 -2.45 -9.88
N LEU A 125 -2.21 -2.93 -9.50
CA LEU A 125 -1.02 -2.90 -10.35
C LEU A 125 -1.06 -3.94 -11.48
N SER A 126 -1.67 -5.10 -11.21
CA SER A 126 -1.79 -6.22 -12.15
C SER A 126 -2.88 -6.02 -13.20
N ALA A 127 -3.75 -5.03 -13.04
CA ALA A 127 -4.80 -4.73 -14.01
C ALA A 127 -4.17 -4.44 -15.38
N GLY A 128 -4.35 -5.30 -16.36
CA GLY A 128 -3.91 -5.04 -17.73
C GLY A 128 -4.65 -3.83 -18.33
N GLY A 129 -4.04 -3.14 -19.29
CA GLY A 129 -4.82 -2.34 -20.23
C GLY A 129 -5.64 -3.28 -21.14
N ARG A 130 -6.65 -2.77 -21.87
CA ARG A 130 -7.53 -3.59 -22.75
C ARG A 130 -6.80 -4.53 -23.72
N LYS A 131 -5.51 -4.30 -24.00
CA LYS A 131 -4.65 -5.11 -24.90
C LYS A 131 -3.52 -5.88 -24.20
N LYS A 132 -3.26 -5.65 -22.90
CA LYS A 132 -2.18 -6.33 -22.16
C LYS A 132 -2.76 -7.45 -21.31
N LYS A 133 -2.07 -8.60 -21.29
CA LYS A 133 -2.39 -9.68 -20.35
C LYS A 133 -2.30 -9.14 -18.92
N PRO A 134 -3.26 -9.46 -18.04
CA PRO A 134 -3.19 -9.09 -16.64
C PRO A 134 -1.98 -9.74 -15.98
N GLY A 135 -1.39 -9.04 -15.03
CA GLY A 135 -0.21 -9.48 -14.28
C GLY A 135 0.71 -8.32 -13.91
N LEU A 136 1.30 -8.41 -12.73
CA LEU A 136 2.34 -7.50 -12.28
C LEU A 136 3.66 -7.83 -12.98
N ASN A 137 4.29 -6.84 -13.60
CA ASN A 137 5.64 -6.98 -14.14
C ASN A 137 6.69 -6.45 -13.15
N GLY A 138 7.94 -6.90 -13.31
CA GLY A 138 9.04 -6.50 -12.46
C GLY A 138 9.30 -4.99 -12.49
N LYS A 139 9.06 -4.30 -13.61
CA LYS A 139 9.24 -2.84 -13.69
C LYS A 139 8.31 -2.09 -12.73
N SER A 140 7.02 -2.41 -12.74
CA SER A 140 6.02 -1.82 -11.85
C SER A 140 6.25 -2.22 -10.39
N TYR A 141 6.65 -3.47 -10.15
CA TYR A 141 7.03 -3.94 -8.82
C TYR A 141 8.24 -3.19 -8.25
N SER A 142 9.33 -3.09 -9.01
CA SER A 142 10.53 -2.35 -8.61
C SER A 142 10.25 -0.86 -8.40
N GLU A 143 9.31 -0.27 -9.13
CA GLU A 143 8.84 1.10 -8.88
C GLU A 143 8.13 1.23 -7.53
N VAL A 144 7.25 0.29 -7.16
CA VAL A 144 6.61 0.27 -5.83
C VAL A 144 7.66 0.22 -4.73
N LEU A 145 8.63 -0.70 -4.83
CA LEU A 145 9.68 -0.84 -3.81
C LEU A 145 10.51 0.44 -3.68
N ARG A 146 10.94 1.04 -4.80
CA ARG A 146 11.65 2.33 -4.80
C ARG A 146 10.83 3.44 -4.18
N ARG A 147 9.52 3.48 -4.48
CA ARG A 147 8.59 4.48 -3.94
C ARG A 147 8.46 4.34 -2.42
N ILE A 148 8.35 3.12 -1.89
CA ILE A 148 8.30 2.86 -0.45
C ILE A 148 9.59 3.34 0.21
N CYS A 149 10.76 2.95 -0.29
CA CYS A 149 12.05 3.36 0.28
C CYS A 149 12.23 4.88 0.25
N ARG A 150 11.87 5.54 -0.87
CA ARG A 150 12.01 7.00 -1.03
C ARG A 150 11.08 7.77 -0.10
N GLU A 151 9.81 7.37 0.00
CA GLU A 151 8.85 8.06 0.86
C GLU A 151 9.02 7.72 2.35
N GLY A 152 9.86 6.73 2.67
CA GLY A 152 10.30 6.43 4.04
C GLY A 152 11.68 7.01 4.38
N ASP A 153 12.20 7.92 3.57
CA ASP A 153 13.49 8.61 3.77
C ASP A 153 14.70 7.66 3.98
N LEU A 154 14.65 6.47 3.35
CA LEU A 154 15.76 5.53 3.41
C LEU A 154 16.91 6.00 2.51
N SER A 155 18.13 6.03 3.05
CA SER A 155 19.34 6.37 2.27
C SER A 155 19.47 5.51 1.01
N GLU A 156 19.94 6.11 -0.09
CA GLU A 156 20.19 5.44 -1.37
C GLU A 156 21.18 4.28 -1.24
N ASP A 157 22.16 4.38 -0.34
CA ASP A 157 23.13 3.30 -0.09
C ASP A 157 22.42 2.05 0.42
N ILE A 158 21.54 2.21 1.41
CA ILE A 158 20.79 1.11 2.04
C ILE A 158 19.72 0.59 1.10
N SER A 159 18.97 1.50 0.45
CA SER A 159 17.88 1.14 -0.46
C SER A 159 18.41 0.38 -1.67
N SER A 160 19.57 0.75 -2.22
CA SER A 160 20.17 0.06 -3.36
C SER A 160 20.59 -1.38 -3.03
N VAL A 161 21.11 -1.63 -1.82
CA VAL A 161 21.48 -2.98 -1.36
C VAL A 161 20.23 -3.83 -1.14
N LEU A 162 19.19 -3.26 -0.54
CA LEU A 162 17.90 -3.95 -0.39
C LEU A 162 17.32 -4.32 -1.75
N LEU A 163 17.18 -3.35 -2.66
CA LEU A 163 16.54 -3.54 -3.96
C LEU A 163 17.29 -4.58 -4.79
N LYS A 164 18.63 -4.61 -4.77
CA LYS A 164 19.42 -5.66 -5.42
C LYS A 164 19.07 -7.07 -4.95
N LYS A 165 18.63 -7.24 -3.70
CA LYS A 165 18.20 -8.55 -3.16
C LYS A 165 16.78 -8.91 -3.58
N ILE A 166 15.85 -7.95 -3.65
CA ILE A 166 14.41 -8.25 -3.74
C ILE A 166 13.73 -7.84 -5.05
N GLN A 167 14.42 -7.13 -5.95
CA GLN A 167 13.88 -6.70 -7.24
C GLN A 167 13.78 -7.86 -8.23
N CYS A 168 12.84 -7.74 -9.16
CA CYS A 168 12.70 -8.64 -10.31
C CYS A 168 13.16 -7.95 -11.59
N ARG A 169 13.40 -8.71 -12.68
CA ARG A 169 13.70 -8.11 -13.99
C ARG A 169 12.47 -7.40 -14.54
N ASP A 170 12.66 -6.30 -15.26
CA ASP A 170 11.57 -5.44 -15.74
C ASP A 170 10.39 -6.16 -16.42
N HIS A 171 10.67 -7.20 -17.20
CA HIS A 171 9.70 -7.96 -17.98
C HIS A 171 9.23 -9.25 -17.31
N GLU A 172 9.77 -9.57 -16.13
CA GLU A 172 9.42 -10.77 -15.37
C GLU A 172 8.02 -10.62 -14.77
N ALA A 173 7.24 -11.70 -14.77
CA ALA A 173 5.95 -11.73 -14.09
C ALA A 173 6.19 -11.95 -12.59
N VAL A 174 5.69 -11.05 -11.75
CA VAL A 174 5.92 -11.07 -10.31
C VAL A 174 4.73 -11.73 -9.61
N PRO A 175 4.91 -12.91 -8.97
CA PRO A 175 3.86 -13.55 -8.19
C PRO A 175 3.45 -12.73 -6.96
N PHE A 176 2.23 -12.96 -6.46
CA PHE A 176 1.74 -12.27 -5.26
C PHE A 176 2.65 -12.45 -4.04
N ASP A 177 3.19 -13.65 -3.82
CA ASP A 177 4.05 -13.92 -2.67
C ASP A 177 5.38 -13.17 -2.73
N VAL A 178 5.95 -12.99 -3.93
CA VAL A 178 7.15 -12.19 -4.15
C VAL A 178 6.84 -10.70 -3.92
N PHE A 179 5.74 -10.20 -4.47
CA PHE A 179 5.27 -8.83 -4.22
C PHE A 179 5.08 -8.56 -2.72
N ARG A 180 4.37 -9.46 -2.04
CA ARG A 180 4.11 -9.40 -0.60
C ARG A 180 5.41 -9.41 0.19
N TYR A 181 6.34 -10.29 -0.16
CA TYR A 181 7.64 -10.39 0.51
C TYR A 181 8.43 -9.09 0.38
N GLY A 182 8.57 -8.55 -0.84
CA GLY A 182 9.32 -7.32 -1.07
C GLY A 182 8.72 -6.11 -0.37
N VAL A 183 7.40 -5.91 -0.51
CA VAL A 183 6.69 -4.78 0.11
C VAL A 183 6.78 -4.84 1.63
N LEU A 184 6.53 -6.01 2.23
CA LEU A 184 6.63 -6.17 3.68
C LEU A 184 8.07 -5.94 4.17
N THR A 185 9.07 -6.44 3.44
CA THR A 185 10.49 -6.24 3.79
C THR A 185 10.87 -4.76 3.79
N CYS A 186 10.40 -3.98 2.81
CA CYS A 186 10.61 -2.53 2.79
C CYS A 186 10.00 -1.84 4.03
N PHE A 187 8.73 -2.11 4.35
CA PHE A 187 8.08 -1.48 5.52
C PHE A 187 8.73 -1.89 6.84
N VAL A 188 9.08 -3.16 7.00
CA VAL A 188 9.74 -3.66 8.21
C VAL A 188 11.13 -3.05 8.36
N LEU A 189 11.89 -2.88 7.26
CA LEU A 189 13.18 -2.18 7.32
C LEU A 189 12.99 -0.72 7.77
N LEU A 190 12.01 0.00 7.22
CA LEU A 190 11.74 1.39 7.62
C LEU A 190 11.42 1.49 9.12
N GLU A 191 10.55 0.61 9.64
CA GLU A 191 10.27 0.58 11.08
C GLU A 191 11.52 0.20 11.88
N PHE A 192 12.29 -0.80 11.44
CA PHE A 192 13.52 -1.20 12.10
C PHE A 192 14.52 -0.04 12.20
N MET A 193 14.70 0.74 11.12
CA MET A 193 15.57 1.91 11.11
C MET A 193 15.07 2.99 12.09
N SER A 194 13.77 3.25 12.11
CA SER A 194 13.17 4.18 13.08
C SER A 194 13.38 3.72 14.53
N LYS A 195 13.22 2.42 14.82
CA LYS A 195 13.48 1.86 16.15
C LYS A 195 14.97 1.91 16.52
N ALA A 196 15.87 1.65 15.58
CA ALA A 196 17.31 1.76 15.78
C ALA A 196 17.73 3.21 16.09
N GLU A 197 17.14 4.19 15.41
CA GLU A 197 17.36 5.62 15.66
C GLU A 197 16.89 6.02 17.06
N ILE A 198 15.69 5.60 17.46
CA ILE A 198 15.17 5.83 18.81
C ILE A 198 16.07 5.19 19.87
N LEU A 199 16.52 3.96 19.61
CA LEU A 199 17.44 3.24 20.50
C LEU A 199 18.75 4.01 20.66
N PHE A 200 19.40 4.42 19.57
CA PHE A 200 20.63 5.22 19.62
C PHE A 200 20.45 6.51 20.42
N ARG A 201 19.35 7.24 20.20
CA ARG A 201 19.04 8.47 20.93
C ARG A 201 18.73 8.26 22.40
N SER A 202 18.30 7.06 22.78
CA SER A 202 18.02 6.70 24.17
C SER A 202 19.27 6.31 24.97
N LEU A 203 20.39 6.08 24.29
CA LEU A 203 21.67 5.85 24.96
C LEU A 203 22.13 7.17 25.58
N ASP A 204 22.17 7.21 26.91
CA ASP A 204 22.60 8.40 27.66
C ASP A 204 24.12 8.57 27.52
N PHE A 205 24.53 9.45 26.61
CA PHE A 205 25.92 9.77 26.37
C PHE A 205 26.31 11.00 27.19
N HIS A 206 27.22 10.86 28.15
CA HIS A 206 27.67 11.97 28.99
C HIS A 206 28.34 13.11 28.20
N GLU A 207 29.03 12.82 27.08
CA GLU A 207 29.66 13.83 26.20
C GLU A 207 29.70 13.44 24.72
N GLN A 208 30.13 12.21 24.39
CA GLN A 208 30.15 11.67 23.02
C GLN A 208 29.62 10.25 22.96
N PRO A 209 29.05 9.81 21.83
CA PRO A 209 28.59 8.44 21.66
C PRO A 209 29.75 7.45 21.75
N ASP A 210 29.85 6.69 22.84
CA ASP A 210 30.89 5.68 23.00
C ASP A 210 30.70 4.56 21.97
N ARG A 211 31.68 4.37 21.07
CA ARG A 211 31.63 3.32 20.05
C ARG A 211 31.52 1.93 20.66
N SER A 212 32.17 1.68 21.79
CA SER A 212 32.13 0.37 22.45
C SER A 212 30.71 0.04 22.94
N LEU A 213 30.02 1.03 23.50
CA LEU A 213 28.63 0.94 23.92
C LEU A 213 27.71 0.69 22.73
N CYS A 214 27.87 1.47 21.66
CA CYS A 214 27.08 1.32 20.44
C CYS A 214 27.25 -0.06 19.80
N GLN A 215 28.49 -0.57 19.74
CA GLN A 215 28.79 -1.91 19.24
C GLN A 215 28.19 -3.02 20.10
N ALA A 216 28.17 -2.84 21.42
CA ALA A 216 27.56 -3.81 22.33
C ALA A 216 26.03 -3.91 22.12
N VAL A 217 25.38 -2.77 21.88
CA VAL A 217 23.95 -2.69 21.53
C VAL A 217 23.70 -3.33 20.15
N LEU A 218 24.52 -3.00 19.14
CA LEU A 218 24.43 -3.60 17.79
C LEU A 218 24.62 -5.12 17.83
N GLY A 219 25.57 -5.62 18.63
CA GLY A 219 25.77 -7.06 18.83
C GLY A 219 24.55 -7.74 19.45
N THR A 220 23.90 -7.08 20.42
CA THR A 220 22.66 -7.60 21.01
C THR A 220 21.51 -7.64 19.99
N LEU A 221 21.41 -6.62 19.13
CA LEU A 221 20.46 -6.60 18.01
C LEU A 221 20.73 -7.72 17.01
N GLU A 222 21.99 -7.93 16.63
CA GLU A 222 22.41 -9.01 15.74
C GLU A 222 22.03 -10.37 16.32
N GLU A 223 22.34 -10.63 17.59
CA GLU A 223 22.00 -11.88 18.25
C GLU A 223 20.50 -12.16 18.28
N ALA A 224 19.67 -11.12 18.51
CA ALA A 224 18.21 -11.26 18.48
C ALA A 224 17.69 -11.51 17.06
N LEU A 225 18.29 -10.86 16.06
CA LEU A 225 17.96 -11.07 14.65
C LEU A 225 18.33 -12.48 14.20
N VAL A 226 19.48 -13.02 14.63
CA VAL A 226 19.91 -14.39 14.32
C VAL A 226 19.06 -15.42 15.03
N ALA A 227 18.71 -15.19 16.30
CA ALA A 227 17.89 -16.13 17.08
C ALA A 227 16.47 -16.29 16.52
N SER A 228 15.92 -15.27 15.85
CA SER A 228 14.54 -15.30 15.37
C SER A 228 14.38 -16.07 14.05
N ASP A 229 13.66 -17.19 14.10
CA ASP A 229 13.30 -18.04 12.95
C ASP A 229 11.78 -18.05 12.74
N ILE A 230 11.36 -17.78 11.51
CA ILE A 230 9.95 -17.78 11.09
C ILE A 230 9.29 -19.16 11.20
N SER A 231 10.07 -20.23 11.13
CA SER A 231 9.61 -21.61 11.27
C SER A 231 9.38 -22.02 12.72
N VAL A 232 9.93 -21.27 13.68
CA VAL A 232 9.86 -21.55 15.12
C VAL A 232 9.33 -20.33 15.86
N PRO A 233 7.99 -20.17 16.01
CA PRO A 233 7.41 -18.97 16.62
C PRO A 233 7.91 -18.65 18.04
N ALA A 234 8.30 -19.67 18.81
CA ALA A 234 8.87 -19.48 20.14
C ALA A 234 10.19 -18.70 20.13
N SER A 235 10.94 -18.75 19.02
CA SER A 235 12.22 -18.04 18.86
C SER A 235 12.07 -16.51 18.92
N TYR A 236 10.88 -15.98 18.61
CA TYR A 236 10.61 -14.54 18.77
C TYR A 236 10.58 -14.12 20.24
N LEU A 237 10.15 -15.00 21.15
CA LEU A 237 10.18 -14.72 22.58
C LEU A 237 11.62 -14.73 23.10
N GLU A 238 12.44 -15.67 22.62
CA GLU A 238 13.87 -15.71 22.93
C GLU A 238 14.58 -14.46 22.43
N ALA A 239 14.40 -14.10 21.15
CA ALA A 239 14.93 -12.87 20.57
C ALA A 239 14.47 -11.62 21.35
N GLY A 240 13.19 -11.57 21.73
CA GLY A 240 12.65 -10.49 22.56
C GLY A 240 13.28 -10.43 23.95
N SER A 241 13.57 -11.57 24.59
CA SER A 241 14.22 -11.61 25.90
C SER A 241 15.65 -11.05 25.87
N LYS A 242 16.40 -11.29 24.76
CA LYS A 242 17.73 -10.72 24.55
C LYS A 242 17.71 -9.20 24.43
N LEU A 243 16.66 -8.65 23.83
CA LEU A 243 16.42 -7.20 23.71
C LEU A 243 15.77 -6.61 24.96
N GLY A 244 15.53 -7.42 26.00
CA GLY A 244 14.99 -6.96 27.27
C GLY A 244 15.96 -6.01 28.00
N PRO A 245 15.43 -5.14 28.86
CA PRO A 245 16.22 -4.11 29.55
C PRO A 245 17.34 -4.71 30.40
N ASP A 246 17.09 -5.85 31.07
CA ASP A 246 18.08 -6.49 31.93
C ASP A 246 19.29 -7.02 31.15
N CYS A 247 19.04 -7.69 30.01
CA CYS A 247 20.11 -8.21 29.16
C CYS A 247 20.92 -7.05 28.54
N LEU A 248 20.23 -6.02 28.06
CA LEU A 248 20.86 -4.86 27.45
C LEU A 248 21.71 -4.09 28.48
N ALA A 249 21.20 -3.89 29.70
CA ALA A 249 21.92 -3.23 30.79
C ALA A 249 23.24 -3.96 31.12
N VAL A 250 23.21 -5.28 31.26
CA VAL A 250 24.41 -6.09 31.52
C VAL A 250 25.46 -5.95 30.41
N VAL A 251 25.03 -5.94 29.15
CA VAL A 251 25.93 -5.80 28.00
C VAL A 251 26.51 -4.39 27.92
N MET A 252 25.69 -3.37 28.19
CA MET A 252 26.10 -1.97 28.24
C MET A 252 27.10 -1.69 29.37
N ASP A 253 26.83 -2.16 30.59
CA ASP A 253 27.74 -2.02 31.74
C ASP A 253 29.11 -2.62 31.45
N ARG A 254 29.14 -3.80 30.82
CA ARG A 254 30.39 -4.45 30.39
C ARG A 254 31.14 -3.64 29.34
N ALA A 255 30.43 -2.97 28.43
CA ALA A 255 31.05 -2.13 27.41
C ALA A 255 31.67 -0.87 28.03
N LEU A 256 30.96 -0.20 28.95
CA LEU A 256 31.45 0.98 29.66
C LEU A 256 32.73 0.69 30.47
N LEU A 257 32.87 -0.52 31.00
CA LEU A 257 34.08 -0.96 31.71
C LEU A 257 35.30 -1.15 30.79
N ARG A 258 35.11 -1.35 29.48
CA ARG A 258 36.21 -1.63 28.54
C ARG A 258 37.02 -0.40 28.15
N LYS A 259 36.53 0.83 28.40
CA LYS A 259 37.23 2.10 28.18
C LYS A 259 38.13 2.07 26.93
N ASP A 260 37.54 1.81 25.77
CA ASP A 260 38.26 1.99 24.51
C ASP A 260 38.39 3.49 24.26
N ALA A 261 39.63 3.97 24.24
CA ALA A 261 39.92 5.39 24.14
C ALA A 261 39.51 5.95 22.76
N GLY A 262 38.45 6.75 22.74
CA GLY A 262 38.39 7.96 21.90
C GLY A 262 37.79 7.86 20.50
N VAL A 263 37.15 6.75 20.12
CA VAL A 263 36.38 6.71 18.86
C VAL A 263 34.90 6.85 19.21
N SER A 264 34.28 7.95 18.80
CA SER A 264 32.84 8.08 18.87
C SER A 264 32.16 7.44 17.65
N MET A 265 30.91 6.98 17.83
CA MET A 265 30.09 6.48 16.73
C MET A 265 28.97 7.47 16.43
N THR A 266 28.90 7.98 15.21
CA THR A 266 27.81 8.87 14.81
C THR A 266 26.50 8.10 14.66
N LEU A 267 25.36 8.81 14.73
CA LEU A 267 24.04 8.22 14.44
C LEU A 267 24.02 7.57 13.05
N GLN A 268 24.64 8.20 12.05
CA GLN A 268 24.67 7.69 10.68
C GLN A 268 25.44 6.36 10.60
N GLU A 269 26.60 6.26 11.25
CA GLU A 269 27.38 5.02 11.31
C GLU A 269 26.60 3.91 12.03
N PHE A 270 25.97 4.22 13.15
CA PHE A 270 25.14 3.26 13.88
C PHE A 270 23.99 2.72 13.02
N LEU A 271 23.28 3.62 12.33
CA LEU A 271 22.19 3.25 11.43
C LEU A 271 22.66 2.45 10.22
N GLN A 272 23.84 2.76 9.66
CA GLN A 272 24.45 1.96 8.60
C GLN A 272 24.77 0.55 9.08
N GLU A 273 25.42 0.39 10.23
CA GLU A 273 25.73 -0.92 10.80
C GLU A 273 24.43 -1.70 11.13
N ALA A 274 23.45 -1.07 11.78
CA ALA A 274 22.15 -1.69 12.06
C ALA A 274 21.45 -2.16 10.78
N SER A 275 21.45 -1.34 9.72
CA SER A 275 20.85 -1.70 8.44
C SER A 275 21.53 -2.91 7.81
N ALA A 276 22.86 -3.03 7.94
CA ALA A 276 23.61 -4.17 7.42
C ALA A 276 23.20 -5.48 8.10
N LEU A 277 22.96 -5.45 9.42
CA LEU A 277 22.45 -6.60 10.17
C LEU A 277 21.08 -7.06 9.62
N PHE A 278 20.17 -6.12 9.39
CA PHE A 278 18.85 -6.43 8.82
C PHE A 278 18.98 -7.02 7.41
N LEU A 279 19.78 -6.36 6.55
CA LEU A 279 19.97 -6.76 5.15
C LEU A 279 20.66 -8.12 4.99
N HIS A 280 21.51 -8.51 5.95
CA HIS A 280 22.09 -9.84 6.00
C HIS A 280 21.01 -10.93 6.08
N LYS A 281 19.95 -10.68 6.87
CA LYS A 281 18.81 -11.59 7.04
C LYS A 281 17.85 -11.62 5.84
N VAL A 282 17.84 -10.58 5.01
CA VAL A 282 16.98 -10.51 3.82
C VAL A 282 17.41 -11.56 2.79
N LYS A 283 16.48 -12.46 2.47
CA LYS A 283 16.66 -13.50 1.45
C LYS A 283 16.51 -12.89 0.06
N PRO A 284 17.40 -13.21 -0.89
CA PRO A 284 17.24 -12.74 -2.25
C PRO A 284 16.04 -13.42 -2.93
N VAL A 285 15.35 -12.66 -3.78
CA VAL A 285 14.36 -13.20 -4.71
C VAL A 285 15.13 -13.72 -5.93
N LEU A 286 14.98 -15.01 -6.24
CA LEU A 286 15.61 -15.68 -7.40
C LEU A 286 14.69 -15.69 -8.61
#